data_AF-A0A5J6HC50-F1
#
_entry.id   AF-A0A5J6HC50-F1
#
_cell.length_a   1.000
_cell.length_b   1.000
_cell.length_c   1.000
_cell.angle_alpha   90.00
_cell.angle_beta   90.00
_cell.angle_gamma   90.00
#
_symmetry.space_group_name_H-M   'P 1'
#
loop_
_entity.id
_entity.type
_entity.pdbx_description
1 polymer ?
#
loop_
_entity_poly.entity_id
_entity_poly.type
_entity_poly.pdbx_seq_one_letter_code
_entity_poly.pdbx_strand_id
1 'polypeptide(L)'
;MSRPDPVFPFFLDHPARVTSDRLELLTALVNGPRFDPMFRGDLLVVPPDHPVYRWQCRVGGCERPGQHHVELCFQQDREWAEARASGGNQAEFLEAATRRQHAGWSRFPA
;
A
#
# COMPACT_ATOMS: atom_id res chain seq x y z
N MET A 1 -38.89 27.23 -27.41
CA MET A 1 -37.72 26.49 -27.95
C MET A 1 -37.18 25.63 -26.82
N SER A 2 -37.64 24.37 -26.71
CA SER A 2 -37.15 23.43 -25.69
C SER A 2 -35.91 22.71 -26.20
N ARG A 3 -34.91 22.63 -25.33
CA ARG A 3 -33.64 21.94 -25.53
C ARG A 3 -33.89 20.42 -25.46
N PRO A 4 -33.35 19.59 -26.36
CA PRO A 4 -33.54 18.14 -26.28
C PRO A 4 -32.72 17.55 -25.13
N ASP A 5 -33.30 16.59 -24.42
CA ASP A 5 -32.64 15.81 -23.37
C ASP A 5 -31.50 14.96 -23.97
N PRO A 6 -30.33 14.87 -23.32
CA PRO A 6 -29.28 13.95 -23.76
C PRO A 6 -29.67 12.51 -23.40
N VAL A 7 -30.16 11.78 -24.39
CA VAL A 7 -30.29 10.32 -24.33
C VAL A 7 -28.88 9.73 -24.29
N PHE A 8 -28.45 9.23 -23.13
CA PHE A 8 -27.22 8.43 -23.00
C PHE A 8 -27.51 6.98 -23.43
N PRO A 9 -27.01 6.48 -24.58
CA PRO A 9 -27.47 5.22 -25.14
C PRO A 9 -26.59 4.02 -24.74
N PHE A 10 -25.95 4.03 -23.56
CA PHE A 10 -24.89 3.04 -23.23
C PHE A 10 -25.22 2.03 -22.11
N PHE A 11 -26.47 1.91 -21.65
CA PHE A 11 -26.83 0.98 -20.55
C PHE A 11 -27.92 -0.04 -20.89
N LEU A 12 -28.17 -0.34 -22.17
CA LEU A 12 -29.05 -1.45 -22.54
C LEU A 12 -28.21 -2.65 -22.97
N ASP A 13 -28.40 -3.74 -22.22
CA ASP A 13 -27.78 -5.06 -22.34
C ASP A 13 -26.47 -5.25 -21.55
N HIS A 14 -26.59 -5.29 -20.23
CA HIS A 14 -25.56 -5.93 -19.40
C HIS A 14 -25.92 -7.42 -19.31
N PRO A 15 -25.11 -8.34 -19.87
CA PRO A 15 -25.34 -9.77 -19.66
C PRO A 15 -25.37 -10.05 -18.15
N ALA A 16 -26.17 -11.04 -17.75
CA ALA A 16 -26.32 -11.44 -16.35
C ALA A 16 -24.94 -11.48 -15.66
N ARG A 17 -24.83 -10.87 -14.47
CA ARG A 17 -23.55 -10.76 -13.74
C ARG A 17 -22.92 -12.14 -13.63
N VAL A 18 -21.85 -12.37 -14.38
CA VAL A 18 -21.06 -13.59 -14.26
C VAL A 18 -20.19 -13.42 -13.02
N THR A 19 -20.22 -14.42 -12.13
CA THR A 19 -19.28 -14.49 -11.01
C THR A 19 -17.89 -14.79 -11.57
N SER A 20 -17.15 -13.76 -11.97
CA SER A 20 -15.70 -13.86 -12.19
C SER A 20 -15.01 -13.69 -10.84
N ASP A 21 -13.91 -14.42 -10.64
CA ASP A 21 -13.13 -14.28 -9.43
C ASP A 21 -12.64 -12.83 -9.33
N ARG A 22 -12.84 -12.19 -8.19
CA ARG A 22 -12.39 -10.82 -7.95
C ARG A 22 -10.90 -10.65 -8.28
N LEU A 23 -10.09 -11.68 -8.05
CA LEU A 23 -8.67 -11.69 -8.33
C LEU A 23 -8.38 -11.73 -9.84
N GLU A 24 -9.20 -12.44 -10.62
CA GLU A 24 -9.11 -12.48 -12.08
C GLU A 24 -9.39 -11.09 -12.69
N LEU A 25 -10.46 -10.43 -12.25
CA LEU A 25 -10.81 -9.07 -12.71
C LEU A 25 -9.75 -8.04 -12.35
N LEU A 26 -9.22 -8.07 -11.11
CA LEU A 26 -8.16 -7.15 -10.69
C LEU A 26 -6.88 -7.36 -11.50
N THR A 27 -6.51 -8.62 -11.73
CA THR A 27 -5.37 -8.98 -12.59
C THR A 27 -5.55 -8.44 -14.00
N ALA A 28 -6.73 -8.62 -14.61
CA ALA A 28 -7.02 -8.13 -15.95
C ALA A 28 -6.95 -6.60 -16.03
N LEU A 29 -7.43 -5.89 -15.00
CA LEU A 29 -7.38 -4.43 -14.94
C LEU A 29 -5.96 -3.90 -14.80
N VAL A 30 -5.13 -4.50 -13.93
CA VAL A 30 -3.72 -4.10 -13.73
C VAL A 30 -2.89 -4.31 -15.00
N ASN A 31 -3.16 -5.39 -15.74
CA ASN A 31 -2.48 -5.68 -17.02
C ASN A 31 -3.06 -4.92 -18.22
N GLY A 32 -4.14 -4.18 -18.03
CA GLY A 32 -4.80 -3.42 -19.09
C GLY A 32 -3.99 -2.22 -19.57
N PRO A 33 -4.25 -1.72 -20.79
CA PRO A 33 -3.54 -0.58 -21.37
C PRO A 33 -3.86 0.76 -20.68
N ARG A 34 -4.94 0.81 -19.90
CA ARG A 34 -5.39 2.03 -19.19
C ARG A 34 -4.83 2.11 -17.76
N PHE A 35 -4.26 1.03 -17.25
CA PHE A 35 -3.57 1.05 -15.97
C PHE A 35 -2.23 1.72 -16.15
N ASP A 36 -1.98 2.73 -15.33
CA ASP A 36 -0.77 3.54 -15.44
C ASP A 36 0.46 2.62 -15.34
N PRO A 37 1.31 2.57 -16.39
CA PRO A 37 2.51 1.75 -16.37
C PRO A 37 3.41 2.08 -15.18
N MET A 38 3.36 3.30 -14.64
CA MET A 38 4.07 3.68 -13.43
C MET A 38 3.74 2.71 -12.28
N PHE A 39 2.49 2.31 -12.07
CA PHE A 39 2.14 1.42 -10.95
C PHE A 39 2.40 -0.07 -11.19
N ARG A 40 3.06 -0.45 -12.29
CA ARG A 40 3.46 -1.84 -12.53
C ARG A 40 4.72 -2.18 -11.74
N GLY A 41 4.74 -3.32 -11.07
CA GLY A 41 5.85 -3.73 -10.19
C GLY A 41 7.18 -3.98 -10.94
N ASP A 42 7.11 -4.17 -12.25
CA ASP A 42 8.20 -4.28 -13.21
C ASP A 42 8.76 -2.92 -13.66
N LEU A 43 8.03 -1.81 -13.45
CA LEU A 43 8.43 -0.46 -13.84
C LEU A 43 8.75 0.45 -12.64
N LEU A 44 8.03 0.32 -11.53
CA LEU A 44 8.35 1.01 -10.28
C LEU A 44 8.96 0.05 -9.25
N VAL A 45 10.28 0.10 -9.15
CA VAL A 45 10.98 -0.27 -7.92
C VAL A 45 11.03 0.98 -7.05
N VAL A 46 10.11 1.10 -6.10
CA VAL A 46 10.24 2.15 -5.08
C VAL A 46 11.35 1.70 -4.13
N PRO A 47 12.45 2.45 -3.99
CA PRO A 47 13.49 2.10 -3.04
C PRO A 47 12.96 2.27 -1.61
N PRO A 48 13.37 1.40 -0.67
CA PRO A 48 12.92 1.50 0.73
C PRO A 48 13.23 2.86 1.35
N ASP A 49 14.34 3.47 0.95
CA ASP A 49 14.83 4.77 1.41
C ASP A 49 14.37 5.96 0.54
N HIS A 50 13.17 5.90 -0.06
CA HIS A 50 12.70 6.98 -0.93
C HIS A 50 12.63 8.32 -0.15
N PRO A 51 13.36 9.37 -0.57
CA PRO A 51 13.56 10.58 0.23
C PRO A 51 12.26 11.38 0.45
N VAL A 52 11.28 11.23 -0.45
CA VAL A 52 9.98 11.91 -0.39
C VAL A 52 8.89 11.04 0.24
N TYR A 53 9.04 9.72 0.16
CA TYR A 53 8.02 8.76 0.60
C TYR A 53 8.70 7.79 1.55
N ARG A 54 8.98 8.22 2.80
CA ARG A 54 9.45 7.31 3.86
C ARG A 54 8.33 6.39 4.30
N TRP A 55 8.07 5.44 3.43
CA TRP A 55 7.18 4.32 3.62
C TRP A 55 7.82 3.19 4.43
N GLN A 56 9.14 3.09 4.53
CA GLN A 56 9.79 2.09 5.38
C GLN A 56 9.93 2.60 6.82
N CYS A 57 9.75 1.70 7.78
CA CYS A 57 10.13 1.97 9.15
C CYS A 57 11.65 2.18 9.28
N ARG A 58 12.05 3.21 10.03
CA ARG A 58 13.43 3.60 10.31
C ARG A 58 14.25 2.60 11.12
N VAL A 59 13.63 1.63 11.79
CA VAL A 59 14.37 0.56 12.45
C VAL A 59 15.04 -0.32 11.38
N GLY A 60 16.36 -0.50 11.51
CA GLY A 60 17.17 -1.22 10.52
C GLY A 60 16.63 -2.62 10.21
N GLY A 61 16.39 -2.89 8.93
CA GLY A 61 15.87 -4.19 8.48
C GLY A 61 14.40 -4.45 8.87
N CYS A 62 13.66 -3.43 9.31
CA CYS A 62 12.22 -3.52 9.48
C CYS A 62 11.54 -3.46 8.12
N GLU A 63 10.74 -4.47 7.82
CA GLU A 63 10.00 -4.61 6.56
C GLU A 63 8.57 -4.05 6.67
N ARG A 64 8.21 -3.52 7.85
CA ARG A 64 6.90 -2.91 8.07
C ARG A 64 6.86 -1.47 7.55
N PRO A 65 5.72 -1.04 7.01
CA PRO A 65 5.59 0.33 6.59
C PRO A 65 5.61 1.28 7.80
N GLY A 66 6.31 2.40 7.66
CA GLY A 66 6.22 3.54 8.55
C GLY A 66 4.84 4.20 8.47
N GLN A 67 4.48 4.96 9.50
CA GLN A 67 3.24 5.75 9.48
C GLN A 67 3.47 7.10 8.79
N HIS A 68 2.44 7.67 8.18
CA HIS A 68 2.54 8.92 7.41
C HIS A 68 3.18 10.12 8.16
N HIS A 69 3.12 10.13 9.48
CA HIS A 69 3.65 11.19 10.34
C HIS A 69 4.77 10.71 11.28
N VAL A 70 5.07 9.41 11.28
CA VAL A 70 6.09 8.81 12.14
C VAL A 70 6.97 7.90 11.29
N GLU A 71 8.27 8.12 11.33
CA GLU A 71 9.26 7.25 10.65
C GLU A 71 9.31 5.83 11.25
N LEU A 72 8.38 5.46 12.13
CA LEU A 72 8.27 4.15 12.78
C LEU A 72 6.97 3.45 12.36
N CYS A 73 7.00 2.13 12.28
CA CYS A 73 5.78 1.34 12.15
C CYS A 73 4.92 1.47 13.42
N PHE A 74 3.62 1.18 13.31
CA PHE A 74 2.67 1.31 14.43
C PHE A 74 3.17 0.73 15.75
N GLN A 75 3.77 -0.46 15.70
CA GLN A 75 4.18 -1.12 16.93
C GLN A 75 5.47 -0.54 17.53
N GLN A 76 6.44 -0.19 16.69
CA GLN A 76 7.67 0.44 17.17
C GLN A 76 7.45 1.89 17.60
N ASP A 77 6.47 2.59 17.02
CA ASP A 77 6.03 3.89 17.50
C ASP A 77 5.49 3.79 18.94
N ARG A 78 4.69 2.76 19.23
CA ARG A 78 4.22 2.48 20.60
C ARG A 78 5.36 2.12 21.55
N GLU A 79 6.25 1.21 21.16
CA GLU A 79 7.43 0.82 21.96
C GLU A 79 8.33 2.04 22.22
N TRP A 80 8.48 2.92 21.22
CA TRP A 80 9.23 4.16 21.37
C TRP A 80 8.54 5.15 22.32
N ALA A 81 7.21 5.27 22.26
CA ALA A 81 6.47 6.11 23.19
C ALA A 81 6.68 5.67 24.65
N GLU A 82 6.69 4.35 24.91
CA GLU A 82 6.96 3.76 26.22
C GLU A 82 8.41 3.99 26.67
N ALA A 83 9.38 3.77 25.77
CA ALA A 83 10.80 4.03 26.04
C ALA A 83 11.07 5.51 26.32
N ARG A 84 10.48 6.42 25.54
CA ARG A 84 10.59 7.87 25.73
C ARG A 84 9.99 8.32 27.06
N ALA A 85 8.83 7.77 27.45
CA ALA A 85 8.21 8.08 28.74
C ALA A 85 9.10 7.67 29.93
N SER A 86 9.95 6.66 29.73
CA SER A 86 10.93 6.18 30.70
C SER A 86 12.27 6.93 30.65
N GLY A 87 12.38 7.98 29.82
CA GLY A 87 13.62 8.76 29.65
C GLY A 87 14.62 8.16 28.65
N GLY A 88 14.21 7.19 27.84
CA GLY A 88 15.07 6.52 26.87
C GLY A 88 15.52 7.41 25.70
N ASN A 89 16.66 7.08 25.12
CA ASN A 89 17.25 7.76 23.97
C ASN A 89 16.76 7.12 22.65
N GLN A 90 16.43 7.95 21.66
CA GLN A 90 15.95 7.49 20.36
C GLN A 90 17.01 6.72 19.56
N ALA A 91 18.27 7.13 19.64
CA ALA A 91 19.36 6.45 18.93
C ALA A 91 19.56 5.02 19.48
N GLU A 92 19.59 4.89 20.80
CA GLU A 92 19.68 3.60 21.49
C GLU A 92 18.47 2.71 21.18
N PHE A 93 17.27 3.30 21.14
CA PHE A 93 16.06 2.58 20.74
C PHE A 93 16.16 2.04 19.31
N LEU A 94 16.59 2.87 18.34
CA LEU A 94 16.68 2.45 16.95
C LEU A 94 17.70 1.31 16.73
N GLU A 95 18.78 1.29 17.50
CA GLU A 95 19.78 0.21 17.50
C GLU A 95 19.26 -1.07 18.17
N ALA A 96 18.51 -0.94 19.28
CA ALA A 96 18.02 -2.08 20.06
C ALA A 96 16.68 -2.66 19.56
N ALA A 97 15.91 -1.90 18.79
CA ALA A 97 14.56 -2.26 18.39
C ALA A 97 14.56 -3.54 17.54
N THR A 98 13.67 -4.48 17.91
CA THR A 98 13.53 -5.72 17.16
C THR A 98 12.95 -5.45 15.78
N ARG A 99 13.68 -5.84 14.73
CA ARG A 99 13.20 -5.77 13.35
C ARG A 99 11.98 -6.66 13.14
N ARG A 100 11.02 -6.20 12.35
CA ARG A 100 9.78 -6.93 12.07
C ARG A 100 9.69 -7.24 10.59
N GLN A 101 9.42 -8.50 10.28
CA GLN A 101 9.17 -8.94 8.90
C GLN A 101 7.81 -8.43 8.43
N HIS A 102 7.60 -8.41 7.11
CA HIS A 102 6.29 -8.14 6.52
C HIS A 102 5.21 -8.96 7.24
N ALA A 103 4.01 -8.39 7.44
CA ALA A 103 2.86 -9.28 7.61
C ALA A 103 2.78 -10.00 6.27
N GLY A 104 3.21 -11.26 6.25
CA GLY A 104 3.25 -12.03 5.02
C GLY A 104 1.91 -11.85 4.33
N TRP A 105 1.95 -11.37 3.08
CA TRP A 105 0.83 -11.60 2.20
C TRP A 105 0.75 -13.11 2.09
N SER A 106 -0.31 -13.71 2.63
CA SER A 106 -0.60 -15.11 2.37
C SER A 106 -0.58 -15.27 0.86
N ARG A 107 0.44 -15.93 0.33
CA ARG A 107 0.59 -16.16 -1.09
C ARG A 107 -0.66 -16.96 -1.50
N PHE A 108 -1.59 -16.33 -2.21
CA PHE A 108 -2.72 -17.06 -2.80
C PHE A 108 -2.10 -18.12 -3.72
N PRO A 109 -2.42 -19.42 -3.53
CA PRO A 109 -1.93 -20.43 -4.44
C PRO A 109 -2.47 -20.15 -5.85
N ALA A 110 -1.62 -20.43 -6.84
CA ALA A 110 -1.90 -20.27 -8.27
C ALA A 110 -3.03 -21.20 -8.74
#